data_AF-A0A1I3C214-F1
#
_entry.id   AF-A0A1I3C214-F1
#
_cell.length_a   1.000
_cell.length_b   1.000
_cell.length_c   1.000
_cell.angle_alpha   90.00
_cell.angle_beta   90.00
_cell.angle_gamma   90.00
#
_symmetry.space_group_name_H-M   'P 1'
#
loop_
_entity.id
_entity.type
_entity.pdbx_description
1 polymer ?
#
loop_
_entity_poly.entity_id
_entity_poly.type
_entity_poly.pdbx_seq_one_letter_code
_entity_poly.pdbx_strand_id
1 'polypeptide(L)'
;MMFQSSRHGRVIAISAALAAAGVFTVGPVAHAAGADSDRDGIPNRWERSHGMNPFKAADARADFDRDGLKNLGEFRRGGLLRDEDTDNDGHDDGDEVHDGTSSTDVDDADTDDDGTSDGDEDSDRDAIDNEDEDDASESCGADDDDRDADHVDDEDENENGGGVRDADSDDDGISDGDEDSDDDGEADEDEDDSASDVCSVDADDDGEADEDESDVLGSIQSFDGTTLVVMTVGGTTVSGVVTESTEIEFEDGGEDGGEDGGEDGGEDGEATTADLQPGVTVAELEFDDETGDLDEVEIYLPQA
;
A
#
# COMPACT_ATOMS: atom_id res chain seq x y z
N MET A 1 -79.01 35.30 47.54
CA MET A 1 -79.22 36.75 47.37
C MET A 1 -78.21 37.21 46.31
N MET A 2 -78.60 37.26 45.04
CA MET A 2 -79.15 38.44 44.33
C MET A 2 -78.10 39.56 44.09
N PHE A 3 -78.15 40.10 42.85
CA PHE A 3 -77.38 41.21 42.24
C PHE A 3 -76.10 40.78 41.49
N GLN A 4 -76.10 40.63 40.15
CA GLN A 4 -76.30 41.65 39.10
C GLN A 4 -75.61 42.98 39.40
N SER A 5 -74.57 43.33 38.63
CA SER A 5 -74.66 44.53 37.78
C SER A 5 -73.57 44.53 36.71
N SER A 6 -74.02 44.41 35.47
CA SER A 6 -73.33 44.92 34.27
C SER A 6 -73.09 46.43 34.42
N ARG A 7 -72.07 47.00 33.74
CA ARG A 7 -72.23 48.16 32.82
C ARG A 7 -70.89 48.79 32.35
N HIS A 8 -70.78 48.83 31.02
CA HIS A 8 -70.33 49.96 30.16
C HIS A 8 -68.85 50.03 29.81
N GLY A 9 -68.58 49.71 28.53
CA GLY A 9 -67.30 49.98 27.88
C GLY A 9 -67.06 51.45 27.56
N ARG A 10 -65.78 51.76 27.36
CA ARG A 10 -65.28 52.89 26.57
C ARG A 10 -64.01 52.44 25.85
N VAL A 11 -64.03 52.57 24.53
CA VAL A 11 -62.86 52.47 23.64
C VAL A 11 -62.17 53.83 23.65
N ILE A 12 -60.85 53.88 23.91
CA ILE A 12 -59.93 54.89 23.36
C ILE A 12 -58.56 54.20 23.12
N ALA A 13 -58.05 54.33 21.91
CA ALA A 13 -56.81 53.77 21.39
C ALA A 13 -55.55 54.56 21.85
N ILE A 14 -54.37 53.93 21.73
CA ILE A 14 -53.18 54.38 20.96
C ILE A 14 -51.89 53.76 21.53
N SER A 15 -51.18 53.06 20.64
CA SER A 15 -49.72 52.81 20.54
C SER A 15 -48.93 52.29 21.74
N ALA A 16 -48.31 51.11 21.58
CA ALA A 16 -46.87 50.99 21.32
C ALA A 16 -46.43 49.53 21.46
N ALA A 17 -45.51 49.14 20.59
CA ALA A 17 -44.87 47.84 20.49
C ALA A 17 -44.22 47.37 21.82
N LEU A 18 -44.31 46.06 22.10
CA LEU A 18 -43.15 45.15 22.16
C LEU A 18 -43.68 43.73 22.46
N ALA A 19 -43.71 42.88 21.43
CA ALA A 19 -43.82 41.44 21.65
C ALA A 19 -42.41 40.93 22.00
N ALA A 20 -42.14 40.74 23.29
CA ALA A 20 -40.99 39.93 23.72
C ALA A 20 -41.39 38.45 23.59
N ALA A 21 -41.36 37.93 22.36
CA ALA A 21 -41.24 36.50 22.15
C ALA A 21 -39.80 36.13 22.50
N GLY A 22 -39.63 35.40 23.60
CA GLY A 22 -38.34 34.81 23.95
C GLY A 22 -37.94 33.85 22.84
N VAL A 23 -37.04 34.30 21.98
CA VAL A 23 -36.31 33.44 21.06
C VAL A 23 -35.42 32.58 21.95
N PHE A 24 -35.79 31.32 22.16
CA PHE A 24 -34.82 30.30 22.48
C PHE A 24 -33.93 30.19 21.25
N THR A 25 -32.81 30.89 21.26
CA THR A 25 -31.69 30.55 20.40
C THR A 25 -31.25 29.17 20.87
N VAL A 26 -31.72 28.11 20.21
CA VAL A 26 -30.83 26.99 19.96
C VAL A 26 -29.68 27.62 19.17
N GLY A 27 -28.64 28.03 19.89
CA GLY A 27 -27.36 28.29 19.25
C GLY A 27 -26.99 27.03 18.48
N PRO A 28 -26.19 27.14 17.40
CA PRO A 28 -25.62 25.95 16.80
C PRO A 28 -25.03 25.14 17.96
N VAL A 29 -25.41 23.87 18.03
CA VAL A 29 -24.70 22.92 18.88
C VAL A 29 -23.32 22.91 18.27
N ALA A 30 -22.44 23.79 18.74
CA ALA A 30 -21.03 23.56 18.62
C ALA A 30 -20.89 22.19 19.28
N HIS A 31 -20.70 21.15 18.46
CA HIS A 31 -19.85 20.04 18.86
C HIS A 31 -18.79 20.67 19.74
N ALA A 32 -18.71 20.27 21.01
CA ALA A 32 -17.71 20.80 21.89
C ALA A 32 -16.38 20.49 21.22
N ALA A 33 -15.89 21.41 20.39
CA ALA A 33 -14.62 21.30 19.73
C ALA A 33 -13.69 21.10 20.91
N GLY A 34 -13.05 19.94 20.93
CA GLY A 34 -12.00 19.70 21.90
C GLY A 34 -11.07 20.91 21.88
N ALA A 35 -10.37 21.17 22.97
CA ALA A 35 -9.24 22.09 22.88
C ALA A 35 -8.41 21.70 21.64
N ASP A 36 -7.98 22.68 20.88
CA ASP A 36 -7.06 22.57 19.73
C ASP A 36 -5.97 23.60 20.10
N SER A 37 -4.84 23.10 20.59
CA SER A 37 -3.91 23.92 21.38
C SER A 37 -2.86 24.62 20.53
N ASP A 38 -2.59 24.09 19.35
CA ASP A 38 -1.67 24.61 18.34
C ASP A 38 -2.40 25.18 17.11
N ARG A 39 -3.71 24.95 16.98
CA ARG A 39 -4.63 25.63 16.06
C ARG A 39 -4.41 25.28 14.60
N ASP A 40 -4.18 24.01 14.34
CA ASP A 40 -4.09 23.47 12.98
C ASP A 40 -5.45 23.02 12.41
N GLY A 41 -6.46 22.85 13.27
CA GLY A 41 -7.79 22.42 12.89
C GLY A 41 -8.15 21.01 13.35
N ILE A 42 -7.22 20.27 13.95
CA ILE A 42 -7.44 18.95 14.53
C ILE A 42 -7.64 19.09 16.05
N PRO A 43 -8.71 18.52 16.65
CA PRO A 43 -8.91 18.62 18.09
C PRO A 43 -7.90 17.77 18.87
N ASN A 44 -7.32 18.32 19.95
CA ASN A 44 -6.43 17.63 20.90
C ASN A 44 -6.83 16.19 21.29
N ARG A 45 -8.14 15.90 21.34
CA ARG A 45 -8.62 14.56 21.73
C ARG A 45 -8.32 13.54 20.64
N TRP A 46 -8.47 13.95 19.39
CA TRP A 46 -8.32 13.15 18.20
C TRP A 46 -6.83 12.98 17.92
N GLU A 47 -6.06 14.07 17.99
CA GLU A 47 -4.61 14.02 17.93
C GLU A 47 -4.03 13.01 18.94
N ARG A 48 -4.53 13.00 20.18
CA ARG A 48 -4.09 12.02 21.18
C ARG A 48 -4.53 10.59 20.92
N SER A 49 -5.67 10.36 20.26
CA SER A 49 -6.12 9.01 19.97
C SER A 49 -5.37 8.40 18.80
N HIS A 50 -4.93 9.22 17.84
CA HIS A 50 -4.20 8.80 16.63
C HIS A 50 -2.70 9.11 16.71
N GLY A 51 -2.15 9.23 17.93
CA GLY A 51 -0.69 9.35 18.13
C GLY A 51 -0.03 10.68 17.73
N MET A 52 -0.78 11.67 17.27
CA MET A 52 -0.28 13.02 16.95
C MET A 52 0.06 13.85 18.20
N ASN A 53 0.66 15.03 17.98
CA ASN A 53 1.08 15.92 19.05
C ASN A 53 0.21 17.20 19.11
N PRO A 54 -0.66 17.34 20.14
CA PRO A 54 -1.56 18.50 20.35
C PRO A 54 -0.93 19.89 20.48
N PHE A 55 0.38 20.00 20.31
CA PHE A 55 1.14 21.23 20.44
C PHE A 55 2.06 21.48 19.23
N LYS A 56 1.92 20.72 18.14
CA LYS A 56 2.78 20.73 16.96
C LYS A 56 1.99 20.76 15.64
N ALA A 57 1.22 21.82 15.41
CA ALA A 57 0.51 22.21 14.16
C ALA A 57 1.12 21.92 12.76
N ALA A 58 2.38 21.52 12.66
CA ALA A 58 2.98 21.01 11.45
C ALA A 58 2.65 19.53 11.18
N ASP A 59 2.21 18.73 12.16
CA ASP A 59 1.76 17.35 11.93
C ASP A 59 0.43 17.29 11.16
N ALA A 60 -0.51 18.19 11.40
CA ALA A 60 -1.70 18.33 10.54
C ALA A 60 -1.40 18.73 9.06
N ARG A 61 -0.15 19.01 8.72
CA ARG A 61 0.31 19.25 7.34
C ARG A 61 1.31 18.21 6.87
N ALA A 62 1.63 17.28 7.75
CA ALA A 62 2.29 16.05 7.37
C ALA A 62 1.23 15.09 6.85
N ASP A 63 1.74 13.95 6.51
CA ASP A 63 1.29 12.91 5.59
C ASP A 63 2.23 11.76 6.01
N PHE A 64 1.65 10.73 6.61
CA PHE A 64 2.27 9.92 7.68
C PHE A 64 2.42 8.44 7.34
N ASP A 65 1.39 7.88 6.70
CA ASP A 65 1.32 7.05 5.47
C ASP A 65 2.21 7.66 4.37
N ARG A 66 1.84 7.71 3.09
CA ARG A 66 2.48 8.61 2.13
C ARG A 66 1.67 8.92 0.89
N ASP A 67 0.39 8.52 0.88
CA ASP A 67 -0.74 8.78 -0.03
C ASP A 67 -0.91 10.22 -0.60
N GLY A 68 -0.11 11.20 -0.18
CA GLY A 68 -0.27 12.59 -0.62
C GLY A 68 -1.47 13.36 0.01
N LEU A 69 -2.34 12.67 0.76
CA LEU A 69 -3.33 13.28 1.62
C LEU A 69 -2.66 13.73 2.93
N LYS A 70 -3.01 14.96 3.33
CA LYS A 70 -2.49 15.48 4.61
C LYS A 70 -3.34 14.87 5.69
N ASN A 71 -2.74 14.63 6.85
CA ASN A 71 -3.40 14.25 8.09
C ASN A 71 -4.65 15.10 8.50
N LEU A 72 -4.75 16.35 8.02
CA LEU A 72 -5.94 17.20 8.20
C LEU A 72 -7.09 16.87 7.22
N GLY A 73 -6.76 16.37 6.04
CA GLY A 73 -7.58 15.63 5.07
C GLY A 73 -8.21 14.41 5.72
N GLU A 74 -7.42 13.45 6.19
CA GLU A 74 -7.85 12.25 6.94
C GLU A 74 -8.85 12.60 8.02
N PHE A 75 -8.47 13.51 8.90
CA PHE A 75 -9.35 13.94 9.98
C PHE A 75 -10.73 14.47 9.50
N ARG A 76 -10.77 15.11 8.33
CA ARG A 76 -12.00 15.71 7.79
C ARG A 76 -12.87 14.73 7.03
N ARG A 77 -12.28 13.69 6.46
CA ARG A 77 -12.96 12.75 5.58
C ARG A 77 -13.39 11.51 6.34
N GLY A 78 -12.50 10.91 7.11
CA GLY A 78 -12.79 9.66 7.79
C GLY A 78 -11.51 8.87 8.06
N GLY A 79 -10.52 9.11 7.19
CA GLY A 79 -9.24 8.46 7.06
C GLY A 79 -8.40 8.21 8.32
N LEU A 80 -7.51 7.24 8.17
CA LEU A 80 -6.56 6.77 9.15
C LEU A 80 -5.17 7.33 8.82
N LEU A 81 -4.55 8.03 9.78
CA LEU A 81 -3.27 8.73 9.58
C LEU A 81 -2.04 7.88 9.21
N ARG A 82 -2.19 6.58 8.99
CA ARG A 82 -1.09 5.61 8.79
C ARG A 82 -1.56 4.36 8.02
N ASP A 83 -2.67 4.47 7.32
CA ASP A 83 -3.08 3.56 6.25
C ASP A 83 -3.17 4.49 5.05
N GLU A 84 -2.53 4.15 3.94
CA GLU A 84 -2.73 4.90 2.68
C GLU A 84 -4.12 4.61 2.11
N ASP A 85 -4.60 3.36 2.18
CA ASP A 85 -6.00 3.01 1.95
C ASP A 85 -6.76 2.70 3.28
N THR A 86 -7.64 3.62 3.70
CA THR A 86 -8.39 3.48 4.95
C THR A 86 -9.44 2.37 4.95
N ASP A 87 -10.06 2.05 3.81
CA ASP A 87 -11.19 1.13 3.74
C ASP A 87 -10.92 -0.17 2.96
N ASN A 88 -9.72 -0.27 2.39
CA ASN A 88 -9.07 -1.48 1.86
C ASN A 88 -9.86 -1.95 0.65
N ASP A 89 -10.03 -1.02 -0.29
CA ASP A 89 -10.80 -1.16 -1.52
C ASP A 89 -9.95 -0.99 -2.79
N GLY A 90 -8.64 -0.75 -2.61
CA GLY A 90 -7.64 -0.61 -3.67
C GLY A 90 -7.38 0.84 -4.05
N HIS A 91 -8.21 1.80 -3.63
CA HIS A 91 -8.02 3.22 -3.95
C HIS A 91 -7.43 3.99 -2.78
N ASP A 92 -6.16 4.41 -2.90
CA ASP A 92 -5.48 5.28 -1.94
C ASP A 92 -6.29 6.53 -1.49
N ASP A 93 -6.33 6.81 -0.18
CA ASP A 93 -7.03 7.95 0.44
C ASP A 93 -6.62 9.28 -0.26
N GLY A 94 -5.38 9.32 -0.75
CA GLY A 94 -4.76 10.31 -1.60
C GLY A 94 -5.54 10.67 -2.85
N ASP A 95 -5.79 9.64 -3.64
CA ASP A 95 -6.21 9.72 -5.03
C ASP A 95 -7.72 9.83 -5.17
N GLU A 96 -8.46 9.18 -4.27
CA GLU A 96 -9.88 9.44 -4.01
C GLU A 96 -10.19 10.95 -3.82
N VAL A 97 -9.16 11.74 -3.47
CA VAL A 97 -9.28 13.18 -3.21
C VAL A 97 -8.68 14.07 -4.29
N HIS A 98 -7.69 13.63 -5.07
CA HIS A 98 -6.82 14.54 -5.82
C HIS A 98 -6.62 14.28 -7.33
N ASP A 99 -6.90 13.10 -7.84
CA ASP A 99 -6.57 12.65 -9.21
C ASP A 99 -7.45 13.27 -10.33
N GLY A 100 -8.70 13.64 -10.04
CA GLY A 100 -9.67 14.05 -11.06
C GLY A 100 -10.62 12.94 -11.55
N THR A 101 -10.55 11.74 -10.97
CA THR A 101 -11.64 10.74 -10.95
C THR A 101 -12.78 11.28 -10.06
N SER A 102 -13.81 10.47 -9.81
CA SER A 102 -15.08 10.97 -9.31
C SER A 102 -15.12 11.42 -7.85
N SER A 103 -14.04 11.53 -7.07
CA SER A 103 -14.11 11.78 -5.61
C SER A 103 -15.07 10.82 -4.89
N THR A 104 -14.53 9.68 -4.57
CA THR A 104 -15.00 8.64 -3.66
C THR A 104 -14.78 9.09 -2.20
N ASP A 105 -15.30 8.32 -1.25
CA ASP A 105 -15.23 8.61 0.17
C ASP A 105 -14.29 7.60 0.86
N VAL A 106 -13.06 8.00 1.21
CA VAL A 106 -12.04 7.39 2.14
C VAL A 106 -12.46 6.48 3.30
N ASP A 107 -13.74 6.34 3.62
CA ASP A 107 -14.18 5.42 4.67
C ASP A 107 -15.39 4.57 4.24
N ASP A 108 -15.59 4.42 2.94
CA ASP A 108 -16.66 3.72 2.25
C ASP A 108 -16.23 3.11 0.88
N ALA A 109 -15.60 1.94 0.93
CA ALA A 109 -15.17 1.05 -0.17
C ALA A 109 -16.13 0.77 -1.36
N ASP A 110 -17.34 1.32 -1.39
CA ASP A 110 -18.30 1.30 -2.52
C ASP A 110 -19.22 2.51 -2.32
N THR A 111 -18.69 3.71 -2.61
CA THR A 111 -19.35 5.00 -2.38
C THR A 111 -20.72 5.08 -3.08
N ASP A 112 -20.86 4.32 -4.16
CA ASP A 112 -21.99 4.29 -5.09
C ASP A 112 -23.11 3.29 -4.66
N ASP A 113 -22.79 2.31 -3.80
CA ASP A 113 -23.60 1.14 -3.42
C ASP A 113 -24.01 0.29 -4.66
N ASP A 114 -23.12 0.18 -5.63
CA ASP A 114 -23.33 -0.43 -6.94
C ASP A 114 -22.88 -1.91 -6.97
N GLY A 115 -21.95 -2.27 -6.07
CA GLY A 115 -21.43 -3.61 -5.86
C GLY A 115 -20.09 -3.90 -6.54
N THR A 116 -19.44 -2.87 -7.07
CA THR A 116 -18.03 -2.78 -7.45
C THR A 116 -17.36 -1.85 -6.44
N SER A 117 -16.13 -2.15 -6.00
CA SER A 117 -15.40 -1.31 -5.04
C SER A 117 -14.95 0.00 -5.71
N ASP A 118 -14.61 1.04 -4.96
CA ASP A 118 -14.28 2.32 -5.61
C ASP A 118 -12.93 2.25 -6.39
N GLY A 119 -11.97 1.47 -5.91
CA GLY A 119 -10.74 1.12 -6.63
C GLY A 119 -11.01 0.35 -7.95
N ASP A 120 -11.78 -0.74 -7.90
CA ASP A 120 -12.28 -1.51 -9.06
C ASP A 120 -13.14 -0.68 -10.11
N GLU A 121 -13.40 0.62 -9.90
CA GLU A 121 -14.23 1.41 -10.81
C GLU A 121 -13.42 2.13 -11.92
N ASP A 122 -13.66 1.83 -13.19
CA ASP A 122 -13.24 2.72 -14.31
C ASP A 122 -14.09 4.05 -14.42
N SER A 123 -13.81 5.04 -13.57
CA SER A 123 -14.59 6.29 -13.46
C SER A 123 -14.50 7.15 -14.74
N ASP A 124 -13.31 7.15 -15.32
CA ASP A 124 -12.83 7.89 -16.47
C ASP A 124 -13.37 7.33 -17.80
N ARG A 125 -13.47 6.00 -17.89
CA ARG A 125 -13.83 5.18 -19.07
C ARG A 125 -12.73 5.02 -20.10
N ASP A 126 -11.50 4.84 -19.66
CA ASP A 126 -10.40 4.48 -20.53
C ASP A 126 -9.97 3.00 -20.44
N ALA A 127 -10.62 2.25 -19.55
CA ALA A 127 -10.50 0.81 -19.32
C ALA A 127 -9.26 0.38 -18.51
N ILE A 128 -8.83 1.25 -17.62
CA ILE A 128 -7.98 1.00 -16.46
C ILE A 128 -8.91 1.23 -15.24
N ASP A 129 -8.81 0.41 -14.21
CA ASP A 129 -9.58 0.62 -12.99
C ASP A 129 -8.92 1.75 -12.17
N ASN A 130 -9.57 2.29 -11.14
CA ASN A 130 -9.05 3.52 -10.52
C ASN A 130 -7.78 3.27 -9.70
N GLU A 131 -7.63 2.07 -9.14
CA GLU A 131 -6.43 1.59 -8.43
C GLU A 131 -5.22 1.63 -9.39
N ASP A 132 -5.25 0.92 -10.52
CA ASP A 132 -4.16 0.88 -11.51
C ASP A 132 -3.87 2.19 -12.31
N GLU A 133 -4.50 3.32 -11.97
CA GLU A 133 -4.26 4.62 -12.63
C GLU A 133 -3.10 5.43 -12.02
N ASP A 134 -2.69 5.15 -10.78
CA ASP A 134 -1.59 5.84 -10.09
C ASP A 134 -0.23 5.16 -10.25
N ASP A 135 -0.16 3.84 -10.43
CA ASP A 135 1.05 3.08 -10.84
C ASP A 135 1.69 3.66 -12.10
N ALA A 136 0.84 4.05 -13.06
CA ALA A 136 1.29 4.71 -14.30
C ALA A 136 2.00 6.07 -14.06
N SER A 137 1.98 6.59 -12.83
CA SER A 137 2.47 7.91 -12.43
C SER A 137 3.50 7.92 -11.29
N GLU A 138 3.65 6.80 -10.59
CA GLU A 138 4.60 6.51 -9.51
C GLU A 138 6.07 6.45 -10.00
N SER A 139 7.01 6.39 -9.07
CA SER A 139 8.45 6.54 -9.35
C SER A 139 9.25 5.31 -8.91
N CYS A 140 9.08 4.19 -9.63
CA CYS A 140 9.89 2.96 -9.65
C CYS A 140 10.93 2.86 -8.51
N GLY A 141 10.52 2.47 -7.32
CA GLY A 141 11.52 1.97 -6.42
C GLY A 141 11.06 1.66 -5.03
N ALA A 142 11.14 0.37 -4.69
CA ALA A 142 10.98 -0.20 -3.35
C ALA A 142 9.76 0.43 -2.68
N ASP A 143 8.65 -0.06 -3.19
CA ASP A 143 7.29 0.40 -3.04
C ASP A 143 6.95 0.33 -1.55
N ASP A 144 6.43 1.46 -1.02
CA ASP A 144 6.27 1.62 0.43
C ASP A 144 4.95 1.10 0.99
N ASP A 145 4.22 0.36 0.13
CA ASP A 145 2.80 0.06 0.25
C ASP A 145 2.51 -1.47 0.34
N ASP A 146 3.46 -2.36 0.06
CA ASP A 146 3.41 -3.79 0.45
C ASP A 146 3.58 -3.98 1.99
N ARG A 147 2.46 -4.19 2.67
CA ARG A 147 2.43 -4.18 4.14
C ARG A 147 2.92 -5.45 4.79
N ASP A 148 2.72 -6.60 4.16
CA ASP A 148 3.03 -7.90 4.74
C ASP A 148 4.28 -8.57 4.14
N ALA A 149 4.87 -7.92 3.15
CA ALA A 149 6.13 -8.21 2.50
C ALA A 149 6.06 -9.48 1.64
N ASP A 150 5.01 -9.63 0.84
CA ASP A 150 4.84 -10.68 -0.16
C ASP A 150 4.99 -10.22 -1.61
N HIS A 151 5.35 -8.95 -1.80
CA HIS A 151 5.61 -8.31 -3.09
C HIS A 151 4.40 -8.15 -4.02
N VAL A 152 3.18 -8.31 -3.51
CA VAL A 152 1.98 -7.71 -4.13
C VAL A 152 1.71 -6.39 -3.42
N ASP A 153 1.39 -5.34 -4.16
CA ASP A 153 1.03 -4.07 -3.54
C ASP A 153 -0.34 -4.20 -2.83
N ASP A 154 -0.51 -3.53 -1.67
CA ASP A 154 -1.74 -3.60 -0.85
C ASP A 154 -3.01 -3.28 -1.70
N GLU A 155 -2.85 -2.55 -2.81
CA GLU A 155 -3.91 -2.17 -3.76
C GLU A 155 -4.34 -3.34 -4.67
N ASP A 156 -3.40 -4.17 -5.15
CA ASP A 156 -3.63 -5.30 -6.08
C ASP A 156 -4.04 -6.60 -5.36
N GLU A 157 -3.86 -6.66 -4.05
CA GLU A 157 -4.21 -7.84 -3.25
C GLU A 157 -5.70 -8.19 -3.32
N ASN A 158 -6.58 -7.23 -3.67
CA ASN A 158 -8.02 -7.45 -3.85
C ASN A 158 -8.33 -8.26 -5.14
N GLU A 159 -7.50 -8.15 -6.17
CA GLU A 159 -7.65 -8.74 -7.50
C GLU A 159 -7.22 -10.21 -7.48
N ASN A 160 -6.08 -10.45 -6.84
CA ASN A 160 -5.46 -11.76 -6.66
C ASN A 160 -6.14 -12.57 -5.53
N GLY A 161 -6.87 -11.88 -4.66
CA GLY A 161 -7.64 -12.50 -3.58
C GLY A 161 -6.83 -12.83 -2.35
N GLY A 162 -5.64 -12.22 -2.25
CA GLY A 162 -4.85 -12.06 -1.05
C GLY A 162 -5.50 -11.13 -0.03
N GLY A 163 -4.76 -10.64 0.95
CA GLY A 163 -5.30 -9.57 1.78
C GLY A 163 -4.36 -8.90 2.75
N VAL A 164 -3.79 -7.78 2.32
CA VAL A 164 -3.11 -6.60 2.89
C VAL A 164 -2.28 -6.77 4.17
N ARG A 165 -2.29 -7.94 4.80
CA ARG A 165 -1.82 -8.21 6.17
C ARG A 165 -1.48 -9.68 6.40
N ASP A 166 -1.69 -10.54 5.41
CA ASP A 166 -1.51 -11.98 5.47
C ASP A 166 -0.93 -12.51 4.15
N ALA A 167 0.39 -12.36 3.99
CA ALA A 167 1.30 -12.96 2.99
C ALA A 167 1.16 -14.47 2.69
N ASP A 168 0.06 -15.13 3.06
CA ASP A 168 -0.35 -16.52 2.75
C ASP A 168 -1.83 -16.60 3.18
N SER A 169 -2.69 -15.87 2.48
CA SER A 169 -4.09 -15.65 2.84
C SER A 169 -4.90 -16.94 2.91
N ASP A 170 -4.44 -17.95 2.17
CA ASP A 170 -5.10 -19.23 1.99
C ASP A 170 -4.53 -20.36 2.91
N ASP A 171 -3.42 -20.09 3.61
CA ASP A 171 -2.66 -20.98 4.51
C ASP A 171 -2.12 -22.26 3.79
N ASP A 172 -1.83 -22.23 2.49
CA ASP A 172 -1.27 -23.39 1.76
C ASP A 172 0.26 -23.46 1.77
N GLY A 173 0.91 -22.34 2.12
CA GLY A 173 2.36 -22.22 2.30
C GLY A 173 3.13 -21.68 1.09
N ILE A 174 2.43 -21.15 0.09
CA ILE A 174 2.93 -20.25 -0.95
C ILE A 174 2.56 -18.81 -0.51
N SER A 175 3.42 -17.81 -0.80
CA SER A 175 3.10 -16.41 -0.50
C SER A 175 2.05 -15.91 -1.49
N ASP A 176 1.19 -14.94 -1.15
CA ASP A 176 0.15 -14.52 -2.11
C ASP A 176 0.79 -13.97 -3.41
N GLY A 177 1.90 -13.24 -3.34
CA GLY A 177 2.68 -12.85 -4.55
C GLY A 177 3.33 -13.99 -5.33
N ASP A 178 3.67 -15.11 -4.67
CA ASP A 178 4.20 -16.31 -5.34
C ASP A 178 3.06 -17.19 -5.96
N GLU A 179 1.77 -16.82 -5.76
CA GLU A 179 0.65 -17.56 -6.34
C GLU A 179 0.48 -17.27 -7.84
N ASP A 180 -0.24 -18.13 -8.55
CA ASP A 180 -0.64 -17.94 -9.96
C ASP A 180 -2.18 -18.05 -9.95
N SER A 181 -2.83 -16.99 -9.49
CA SER A 181 -4.25 -16.98 -9.15
C SER A 181 -5.15 -17.24 -10.35
N ASP A 182 -4.67 -16.91 -11.56
CA ASP A 182 -5.43 -16.99 -12.80
C ASP A 182 -5.07 -18.19 -13.72
N ASP A 183 -4.05 -18.98 -13.35
CA ASP A 183 -3.47 -20.15 -14.04
C ASP A 183 -2.84 -19.80 -15.42
N ASP A 184 -2.24 -18.61 -15.59
CA ASP A 184 -1.61 -18.21 -16.85
C ASP A 184 -0.11 -18.52 -16.94
N GLY A 185 0.55 -18.65 -15.79
CA GLY A 185 1.91 -19.16 -15.62
C GLY A 185 2.96 -18.13 -15.23
N GLU A 186 2.59 -16.87 -14.99
CA GLU A 186 3.37 -15.89 -14.24
C GLU A 186 2.89 -15.87 -12.76
N ALA A 187 3.70 -15.35 -11.84
CA ALA A 187 3.30 -15.17 -10.45
C ALA A 187 2.47 -13.89 -10.29
N ASP A 188 1.64 -13.82 -9.26
CA ASP A 188 0.78 -12.67 -8.96
C ASP A 188 1.62 -11.39 -8.73
N GLU A 189 2.86 -11.50 -8.22
CA GLU A 189 3.85 -10.40 -8.11
C GLU A 189 4.47 -9.96 -9.46
N ASP A 190 4.32 -10.79 -10.51
CA ASP A 190 4.87 -10.55 -11.86
C ASP A 190 3.77 -10.10 -12.86
N GLU A 191 2.52 -9.98 -12.42
CA GLU A 191 1.41 -9.59 -13.29
C GLU A 191 1.47 -8.07 -13.59
N ASP A 192 1.69 -7.73 -14.87
CA ASP A 192 1.71 -6.33 -15.34
C ASP A 192 0.30 -5.70 -15.34
N ASP A 193 -0.03 -4.86 -14.35
CA ASP A 193 -1.33 -4.15 -14.29
C ASP A 193 -1.45 -3.07 -15.38
N SER A 194 -0.31 -2.66 -15.98
CA SER A 194 -0.34 -1.79 -17.15
C SER A 194 0.67 -2.12 -18.26
N ALA A 195 0.14 -2.30 -19.48
CA ALA A 195 0.93 -2.34 -20.72
C ALA A 195 1.67 -1.03 -21.08
N SER A 196 1.63 -0.02 -20.20
CA SER A 196 2.24 1.31 -20.36
C SER A 196 2.96 1.76 -19.10
N ASP A 197 3.50 0.83 -18.33
CA ASP A 197 4.34 1.20 -17.22
C ASP A 197 5.62 1.90 -17.71
N VAL A 198 6.01 2.95 -16.99
CA VAL A 198 7.27 3.67 -17.14
C VAL A 198 8.41 2.92 -16.44
N CYS A 199 8.08 1.95 -15.58
CA CYS A 199 9.00 1.23 -14.71
C CYS A 199 9.49 -0.12 -15.29
N SER A 200 8.87 -0.59 -16.38
CA SER A 200 9.37 -1.59 -17.35
C SER A 200 10.75 -1.30 -18.01
N VAL A 201 11.47 -0.27 -17.56
CA VAL A 201 12.79 0.09 -18.05
C VAL A 201 13.80 -0.76 -17.33
N ASP A 202 14.22 -1.85 -17.97
CA ASP A 202 15.50 -2.50 -17.70
C ASP A 202 16.65 -1.49 -17.88
N ALA A 203 17.02 -0.78 -16.81
CA ALA A 203 17.95 0.34 -16.88
C ALA A 203 19.39 -0.14 -17.08
N ASP A 204 19.65 -1.41 -16.78
CA ASP A 204 20.98 -2.00 -16.82
C ASP A 204 21.19 -3.03 -17.96
N ASP A 205 20.12 -3.31 -18.71
CA ASP A 205 19.99 -4.17 -19.91
C ASP A 205 20.28 -5.65 -19.61
N ASP A 206 19.84 -6.15 -18.44
CA ASP A 206 20.08 -7.53 -17.96
C ASP A 206 18.95 -8.54 -18.21
N GLY A 207 17.75 -8.08 -18.56
CA GLY A 207 16.64 -8.93 -18.96
C GLY A 207 15.37 -8.76 -18.13
N GLU A 208 15.50 -8.24 -16.91
CA GLU A 208 14.41 -8.01 -15.95
C GLU A 208 13.99 -6.54 -15.92
N ALA A 209 12.76 -6.22 -15.52
CA ALA A 209 12.36 -4.84 -15.29
C ALA A 209 12.99 -4.32 -13.98
N ASP A 210 13.14 -2.99 -13.87
CA ASP A 210 13.73 -2.38 -12.68
C ASP A 210 12.83 -2.59 -11.42
N GLU A 211 11.54 -2.92 -11.58
CA GLU A 211 10.62 -3.35 -10.50
C GLU A 211 10.96 -4.74 -9.96
N ASP A 212 11.18 -5.70 -10.87
CA ASP A 212 11.56 -7.10 -10.59
C ASP A 212 12.97 -7.22 -9.96
N GLU A 213 13.79 -6.17 -10.01
CA GLU A 213 15.09 -6.11 -9.31
C GLU A 213 14.96 -6.17 -7.75
N SER A 214 13.72 -6.19 -7.24
CA SER A 214 13.39 -6.41 -5.83
C SER A 214 13.69 -7.83 -5.34
N ASP A 215 13.92 -8.78 -6.24
CA ASP A 215 14.37 -10.17 -5.98
C ASP A 215 15.75 -10.30 -5.30
N VAL A 216 16.37 -9.18 -4.96
CA VAL A 216 17.61 -9.19 -4.19
C VAL A 216 17.32 -9.57 -2.72
N LEU A 217 17.37 -10.87 -2.41
CA LEU A 217 17.39 -11.37 -1.03
C LEU A 217 18.48 -10.67 -0.22
N GLY A 218 19.64 -10.39 -0.83
CA GLY A 218 20.60 -9.45 -0.27
C GLY A 218 22.02 -9.57 -0.83
N SER A 219 23.02 -9.43 0.05
CA SER A 219 24.43 -9.52 -0.36
C SER A 219 25.24 -10.46 0.49
N ILE A 220 26.13 -11.21 -0.17
CA ILE A 220 27.06 -12.12 0.52
C ILE A 220 27.93 -11.31 1.47
N GLN A 221 27.79 -11.56 2.76
CA GLN A 221 28.65 -10.99 3.78
C GLN A 221 29.97 -11.77 3.86
N SER A 222 29.89 -13.10 3.80
CA SER A 222 31.07 -13.95 3.80
C SER A 222 30.76 -15.39 3.38
N PHE A 223 31.73 -16.02 2.70
CA PHE A 223 31.76 -17.45 2.49
C PHE A 223 33.14 -18.00 2.90
N ASP A 224 33.17 -19.04 3.73
CA ASP A 224 34.42 -19.64 4.23
C ASP A 224 34.82 -20.96 3.56
N GLY A 225 34.08 -21.37 2.52
CA GLY A 225 34.21 -22.65 1.84
C GLY A 225 33.28 -23.73 2.38
N THR A 226 32.44 -23.42 3.36
CA THR A 226 31.40 -24.33 3.87
C THR A 226 30.17 -23.57 4.33
N THR A 227 30.33 -22.43 4.99
CA THR A 227 29.21 -21.62 5.47
C THR A 227 29.10 -20.34 4.65
N LEU A 228 27.95 -20.15 4.02
CA LEU A 228 27.54 -18.93 3.36
C LEU A 228 26.76 -18.07 4.36
N VAL A 229 27.06 -16.77 4.36
CA VAL A 229 26.38 -15.78 5.19
C VAL A 229 25.97 -14.63 4.30
N VAL A 230 24.67 -14.35 4.26
CA VAL A 230 24.05 -13.29 3.45
C VAL A 230 23.44 -12.27 4.40
N MET A 231 23.66 -10.98 4.13
CA MET A 231 22.95 -9.89 4.78
C MET A 231 21.77 -9.54 3.89
N THR A 232 20.54 -9.67 4.40
CA THR A 232 19.35 -9.34 3.63
C THR A 232 19.19 -7.83 3.46
N VAL A 233 18.42 -7.40 2.46
CA VAL A 233 18.04 -5.99 2.27
C VAL A 233 17.38 -5.40 3.52
N GLY A 234 16.50 -6.17 4.19
CA GLY A 234 15.92 -5.86 5.50
C GLY A 234 16.91 -5.82 6.68
N GLY A 235 18.21 -6.04 6.45
CA GLY A 235 19.28 -5.91 7.45
C GLY A 235 19.37 -7.09 8.43
N THR A 236 18.71 -8.20 8.12
CA THR A 236 18.86 -9.46 8.85
C THR A 236 19.99 -10.29 8.25
N THR A 237 20.35 -11.40 8.89
CA THR A 237 21.43 -12.26 8.40
C THR A 237 20.94 -13.68 8.28
N VAL A 238 20.97 -14.20 7.06
CA VAL A 238 20.67 -15.59 6.71
C VAL A 238 22.00 -16.33 6.54
N SER A 239 22.06 -17.60 6.96
CA SER A 239 23.27 -18.40 6.80
C SER A 239 22.94 -19.86 6.57
N GLY A 240 23.59 -20.46 5.57
CA GLY A 240 23.42 -21.85 5.18
C GLY A 240 24.74 -22.58 4.99
N VAL A 241 24.67 -23.91 4.90
CA VAL A 241 25.82 -24.77 4.64
C VAL A 241 25.82 -25.16 3.17
N VAL A 242 26.87 -24.76 2.45
CA VAL A 242 27.09 -25.15 1.06
C VAL A 242 27.83 -26.48 1.04
N THR A 243 27.28 -27.45 0.31
CA THR A 243 27.79 -28.82 0.21
C THR A 243 28.28 -29.14 -1.21
N GLU A 244 28.53 -30.41 -1.51
CA GLU A 244 28.84 -30.85 -2.88
C GLU A 244 27.58 -31.06 -3.74
N SER A 245 26.39 -31.04 -3.13
CA SER A 245 25.11 -31.12 -3.83
C SER A 245 24.43 -29.78 -4.00
N THR A 246 24.89 -28.73 -3.32
CA THR A 246 24.36 -27.38 -3.50
C THR A 246 24.61 -26.94 -4.94
N GLU A 247 23.53 -26.65 -5.65
CA GLU A 247 23.53 -26.05 -6.98
C GLU A 247 23.80 -24.54 -6.82
N ILE A 248 24.56 -23.98 -7.75
CA ILE A 248 24.95 -22.57 -7.71
C ILE A 248 24.84 -22.09 -9.14
N GLU A 249 23.94 -21.16 -9.35
CA GLU A 249 23.66 -20.60 -10.66
C GLU A 249 23.76 -19.09 -10.66
N PHE A 250 23.89 -18.57 -11.88
CA PHE A 250 23.69 -17.15 -12.08
C PHE A 250 22.24 -17.01 -12.46
N GLU A 251 21.58 -16.03 -11.85
CA GLU A 251 20.27 -15.58 -12.31
C GLU A 251 20.37 -15.35 -13.82
N ASP A 252 19.60 -16.14 -14.58
CA ASP A 252 19.50 -16.02 -16.03
C ASP A 252 18.12 -15.48 -16.31
N GLY A 253 18.07 -14.19 -16.66
CA GLY A 253 16.82 -13.57 -17.03
C GLY A 253 16.24 -14.26 -18.26
N GLY A 254 15.23 -15.10 -18.01
CA GLY A 254 14.36 -15.77 -18.95
C GLY A 254 15.00 -16.55 -20.11
N GLU A 255 15.02 -17.89 -19.99
CA GLU A 255 14.71 -18.76 -21.15
C GLU A 255 14.13 -20.12 -20.72
N ASP A 256 12.95 -20.10 -20.12
CA ASP A 256 12.12 -21.27 -19.92
C ASP A 256 11.65 -21.90 -21.27
N GLY A 257 11.79 -23.23 -21.30
CA GLY A 257 10.78 -24.08 -21.95
C GLY A 257 10.76 -24.24 -23.47
N GLY A 258 11.73 -23.72 -24.23
CA GLY A 258 11.78 -23.93 -25.69
C GLY A 258 12.31 -25.30 -26.15
N GLU A 259 11.51 -26.38 -26.06
CA GLU A 259 11.09 -27.27 -27.18
C GLU A 259 11.99 -27.63 -28.41
N ASP A 260 13.01 -26.88 -28.81
CA ASP A 260 13.46 -26.80 -30.19
C ASP A 260 14.99 -26.86 -30.32
N GLY A 261 15.50 -28.08 -30.47
CA GLY A 261 16.93 -28.35 -30.65
C GLY A 261 17.63 -27.47 -31.70
N GLY A 262 18.48 -26.57 -31.20
CA GLY A 262 19.49 -25.82 -31.95
C GLY A 262 20.84 -25.95 -31.26
N GLU A 263 21.79 -26.63 -31.90
CA GLU A 263 23.19 -26.59 -31.49
C GLU A 263 23.75 -25.17 -31.74
N ASP A 264 23.77 -24.29 -30.74
CA ASP A 264 24.68 -23.15 -30.69
C ASP A 264 25.16 -22.95 -29.25
N GLY A 265 26.39 -23.45 -28.98
CA GLY A 265 27.03 -23.33 -27.66
C GLY A 265 27.60 -21.94 -27.41
N GLY A 266 26.87 -21.15 -26.62
CA GLY A 266 27.47 -20.28 -25.62
C GLY A 266 28.04 -21.14 -24.48
N GLU A 267 29.12 -20.70 -23.86
CA GLU A 267 29.53 -21.19 -22.54
C GLU A 267 29.03 -20.12 -21.57
N ASP A 268 27.72 -20.10 -21.34
CA ASP A 268 27.09 -19.67 -20.09
C ASP A 268 27.82 -20.41 -18.97
N GLY A 269 28.63 -19.66 -18.22
CA GLY A 269 29.52 -20.25 -17.24
C GLY A 269 28.72 -20.59 -16.01
N GLU A 270 28.42 -21.87 -15.79
CA GLU A 270 27.87 -22.37 -14.52
C GLU A 270 28.57 -21.68 -13.34
N ALA A 271 27.80 -21.02 -12.48
CA ALA A 271 28.33 -20.38 -11.29
C ALA A 271 28.98 -21.43 -10.38
N THR A 272 29.95 -20.98 -9.59
CA THR A 272 30.67 -21.89 -8.69
C THR A 272 30.86 -21.26 -7.32
N THR A 273 31.27 -22.09 -6.36
CA THR A 273 31.74 -21.59 -5.05
C THR A 273 32.87 -20.54 -5.12
N ALA A 274 33.53 -20.35 -6.27
CA ALA A 274 34.49 -19.27 -6.48
C ALA A 274 33.81 -17.89 -6.62
N ASP A 275 32.54 -17.87 -7.02
CA ASP A 275 31.75 -16.68 -7.32
C ASP A 275 31.00 -16.17 -6.08
N LEU A 276 30.87 -17.01 -5.04
CA LEU A 276 30.39 -16.65 -3.70
C LEU A 276 31.37 -15.72 -2.94
N GLN A 277 31.58 -14.50 -3.45
CA GLN A 277 32.48 -13.49 -2.88
C GLN A 277 31.71 -12.44 -2.08
N PRO A 278 32.32 -11.84 -1.04
CA PRO A 278 31.67 -10.77 -0.29
C PRO A 278 31.26 -9.59 -1.18
N GLY A 279 30.01 -9.19 -1.08
CA GLY A 279 29.39 -8.11 -1.84
C GLY A 279 28.79 -8.52 -3.18
N VAL A 280 28.80 -9.81 -3.53
CA VAL A 280 27.96 -10.34 -4.61
C VAL A 280 26.51 -10.36 -4.14
N THR A 281 25.62 -9.96 -5.03
CA THR A 281 24.17 -9.96 -4.84
C THR A 281 23.64 -11.38 -4.91
N VAL A 282 22.70 -11.72 -4.05
CA VAL A 282 22.03 -13.02 -3.98
C VAL A 282 20.59 -12.77 -4.35
N ALA A 283 20.10 -13.50 -5.36
CA ALA A 283 18.69 -13.53 -5.74
C ALA A 283 17.97 -14.43 -4.73
N GLU A 284 18.24 -15.73 -4.78
CA GLU A 284 17.51 -16.70 -3.97
C GLU A 284 18.41 -17.61 -3.08
N LEU A 285 17.79 -18.29 -2.10
CA LEU A 285 18.43 -19.30 -1.26
C LEU A 285 17.46 -20.44 -0.89
N GLU A 286 17.49 -21.55 -1.62
CA GLU A 286 16.74 -22.74 -1.26
C GLU A 286 17.47 -23.61 -0.21
N PHE A 287 16.72 -24.14 0.76
CA PHE A 287 17.24 -25.05 1.78
C PHE A 287 16.63 -26.44 1.66
N ASP A 288 17.46 -27.49 1.65
CA ASP A 288 16.99 -28.87 1.67
C ASP A 288 16.22 -29.13 2.98
N ASP A 289 14.94 -29.45 2.85
CA ASP A 289 14.00 -29.69 3.96
C ASP A 289 14.42 -30.80 4.94
N GLU A 290 15.23 -31.76 4.48
CA GLU A 290 15.61 -32.94 5.27
C GLU A 290 16.88 -32.70 6.11
N THR A 291 17.79 -31.88 5.60
CA THR A 291 19.13 -31.64 6.15
C THR A 291 19.29 -30.23 6.72
N GLY A 292 18.58 -29.25 6.18
CA GLY A 292 18.72 -27.82 6.43
C GLY A 292 20.03 -27.22 5.90
N ASP A 293 20.71 -27.95 5.00
CA ASP A 293 21.82 -27.43 4.21
C ASP A 293 21.25 -26.69 2.98
N LEU A 294 22.04 -25.86 2.29
CA LEU A 294 21.58 -25.17 1.08
C LEU A 294 21.46 -26.18 -0.07
N ASP A 295 20.32 -26.19 -0.75
CA ASP A 295 20.12 -26.97 -1.98
C ASP A 295 20.45 -26.11 -3.21
N GLU A 296 19.99 -24.86 -3.23
CA GLU A 296 20.20 -23.86 -4.30
C GLU A 296 20.93 -22.62 -3.74
N VAL A 297 21.70 -21.95 -4.59
CA VAL A 297 22.17 -20.57 -4.33
C VAL A 297 22.25 -19.82 -5.65
N GLU A 298 21.33 -18.88 -5.82
CA GLU A 298 21.27 -18.05 -7.02
C GLU A 298 21.92 -16.68 -6.79
N ILE A 299 22.75 -16.24 -7.74
CA ILE A 299 23.52 -15.00 -7.61
C ILE A 299 23.53 -14.19 -8.91
N TYR A 300 23.35 -12.88 -8.81
CA TYR A 300 23.53 -12.02 -9.98
C TYR A 300 24.99 -11.93 -10.41
N LEU A 301 25.17 -11.70 -11.72
CA LEU A 301 26.48 -11.45 -12.30
C LEU A 301 27.15 -10.23 -11.66
N PRO A 302 28.44 -10.29 -11.29
CA PRO A 302 29.12 -9.16 -10.69
C PRO A 302 29.26 -8.01 -11.70
N GLN A 303 28.47 -6.95 -11.50
CA GLN A 303 28.51 -5.68 -12.23
C GLN A 303 29.94 -5.08 -12.28
N ALA A 304 30.44 -4.78 -13.48
CA ALA A 304 31.87 -4.52 -13.78
C ALA A 304 32.38 -3.08 -13.60
#